data_AF-A0A939PVI0-F1
#
_entry.id   AF-A0A939PVI0-F1
#
_cell.length_a   1.000
_cell.length_b   1.000
_cell.length_c   1.000
_cell.angle_alpha   90.00
_cell.angle_beta   90.00
_cell.angle_gamma   90.00
#
_symmetry.space_group_name_H-M   'P 1'
#
loop_
_entity.id
_entity.type
_entity.pdbx_description
1 polymer ?
#
loop_
_entity_poly.entity_id
_entity_poly.type
_entity_poly.pdbx_seq_one_letter_code
_entity_poly.pdbx_strand_id
1 'polypeptide(L)'
;MGICDRLRGGLALAPGVLREARRDFAPATGDAACRLDEVVDAFAHGYNAVLRGGYDPAELPAGLRGFGYEGAAMSSTLLDLMTVSRGRRLHELGEGTGAGYPHLINVGAGWAYARMRLRPWWTVRPGTDEQGVGSPLLRWLAWDGWGFHRAFFTPRRVFADHAPGPPRVRRICDQGAGRALWFYAGADPDRIGDVINGFPGVRRPDLWAGVALAAAYTGAQPPGVLAALAERAAAHRAHLAQGAVFAAKAHVLSGEMPGGSAAAVRALTGVGPGIAARWADDALAASIGGPDSPAGYEGWRGGIRHAWTRTNERQTVG
;
A
#
# COMPACT_ATOMS: atom_id res chain seq x y z
N MET A 1 10.31 25.14 -25.50
CA MET A 1 9.62 23.94 -24.97
C MET A 1 10.58 22.76 -25.10
N GLY A 2 11.22 22.37 -24.00
CA GLY A 2 12.31 21.38 -24.02
C GLY A 2 11.82 19.96 -24.28
N ILE A 3 12.73 19.05 -24.62
CA ILE A 3 12.45 17.60 -24.77
C ILE A 3 11.75 17.04 -23.51
N CYS A 4 12.14 17.53 -22.33
CA CYS A 4 11.49 17.19 -21.05
C CYS A 4 10.02 17.61 -20.97
N ASP A 5 9.63 18.76 -21.54
CA ASP A 5 8.24 19.26 -21.47
C ASP A 5 7.32 18.44 -22.37
N ARG A 6 7.80 18.01 -23.55
CA ARG A 6 7.04 17.12 -24.45
C ARG A 6 6.85 15.72 -23.87
N LEU A 7 7.88 15.18 -23.19
CA LEU A 7 7.79 13.87 -22.51
C LEU A 7 6.79 13.89 -21.34
N ARG A 8 6.70 14.99 -20.60
CA ARG A 8 5.73 15.16 -19.50
C ARG A 8 4.28 15.15 -19.97
N GLY A 9 3.98 15.75 -21.12
CA GLY A 9 2.63 15.80 -21.69
C GLY A 9 2.04 14.42 -22.04
N GLY A 10 2.86 13.47 -22.50
CA GLY A 10 2.42 12.11 -22.83
C GLY A 10 2.29 11.16 -21.64
N LEU A 11 2.79 11.55 -20.46
CA LEU A 11 2.77 10.74 -19.24
C LEU A 11 1.63 11.08 -18.29
N ALA A 12 1.04 12.27 -18.46
CA ALA A 12 -0.02 12.79 -17.62
C ALA A 12 -1.11 11.74 -17.39
N LEU A 13 -1.38 11.43 -16.12
CA LEU A 13 -2.55 10.65 -15.74
C LEU A 13 -3.69 11.66 -15.64
N ALA A 14 -4.45 11.81 -16.72
CA ALA A 14 -5.73 12.50 -16.61
C ALA A 14 -6.54 11.82 -15.49
N PRO A 15 -7.27 12.56 -14.64
CA PRO A 15 -8.13 11.97 -13.60
C PRO A 15 -9.08 10.90 -14.17
N GLY A 16 -9.45 11.02 -15.46
CA GLY A 16 -10.20 10.03 -16.21
C GLY A 16 -9.54 8.66 -16.30
N VAL A 17 -8.20 8.53 -16.38
CA VAL A 17 -7.53 7.23 -16.60
C VAL A 17 -7.71 6.27 -15.42
N LEU A 18 -7.62 6.77 -14.18
CA LEU A 18 -7.87 5.93 -12.99
C LEU A 18 -9.35 5.61 -12.82
N ARG A 19 -10.25 6.52 -13.22
CA ARG A 19 -11.70 6.28 -13.23
C ARG A 19 -12.10 5.28 -14.32
N GLU A 20 -11.50 5.37 -15.50
CA GLU A 20 -11.66 4.44 -16.62
C GLU A 20 -11.12 3.04 -16.27
N ALA A 21 -9.96 2.97 -15.61
CA ALA A 21 -9.43 1.70 -15.10
C ALA A 21 -10.37 1.02 -14.11
N ARG A 22 -11.17 1.81 -13.38
CA ARG A 22 -12.19 1.34 -12.44
C ARG A 22 -13.55 1.05 -13.09
N ARG A 23 -13.72 1.22 -14.41
CA ARG A 23 -15.02 1.01 -15.09
C ARG A 23 -15.61 -0.38 -14.87
N ASP A 24 -14.75 -1.39 -14.80
CA ASP A 24 -15.14 -2.79 -14.59
C ASP A 24 -15.16 -3.18 -13.09
N PHE A 25 -14.95 -2.23 -12.17
CA PHE A 25 -14.92 -2.51 -10.73
C PHE A 25 -16.35 -2.52 -10.18
N ALA A 26 -16.57 -3.31 -9.12
CA ALA A 26 -17.83 -3.25 -8.41
C ALA A 26 -17.95 -1.87 -7.71
N PRO A 27 -19.09 -1.18 -7.84
CA PRO A 27 -19.27 0.11 -7.18
C PRO A 27 -19.29 -0.07 -5.66
N ALA A 28 -18.57 0.82 -4.97
CA ALA A 28 -18.80 1.06 -3.56
C ALA A 28 -20.10 1.87 -3.38
N THR A 29 -20.64 1.90 -2.17
CA THR A 29 -21.90 2.61 -1.86
C THR A 29 -21.73 3.56 -0.68
N GLY A 30 -22.52 4.65 -0.67
CA GLY A 30 -22.53 5.62 0.43
C GLY A 30 -21.17 6.27 0.69
N ASP A 31 -20.85 6.50 1.96
CA ASP A 31 -19.62 7.19 2.39
C ASP A 31 -18.33 6.50 1.92
N ALA A 32 -18.36 5.17 1.78
CA ALA A 32 -17.23 4.41 1.27
C ALA A 32 -16.90 4.80 -0.18
N ALA A 33 -17.91 5.05 -1.02
CA ALA A 33 -17.70 5.48 -2.40
C ALA A 33 -17.01 6.85 -2.45
N CYS A 34 -17.55 7.83 -1.71
CA CYS A 34 -16.99 9.17 -1.60
C CYS A 34 -15.52 9.10 -1.13
N ARG A 35 -15.26 8.32 -0.08
CA ARG A 35 -13.91 8.21 0.48
C ARG A 35 -12.92 7.56 -0.46
N LEU A 36 -13.30 6.51 -1.18
CA LEU A 36 -12.42 5.86 -2.17
C LEU A 36 -12.14 6.79 -3.35
N ASP A 37 -13.09 7.63 -3.75
CA ASP A 37 -12.90 8.62 -4.81
C ASP A 37 -11.96 9.75 -4.38
N GLU A 38 -12.08 10.28 -3.17
CA GLU A 38 -11.13 11.24 -2.58
C GLU A 38 -9.70 10.69 -2.58
N VAL A 39 -9.54 9.42 -2.22
CA VAL A 39 -8.24 8.74 -2.20
C VAL A 39 -7.62 8.68 -3.60
N VAL A 40 -8.42 8.30 -4.61
CA VAL A 40 -7.97 8.23 -6.00
C VAL A 40 -7.64 9.62 -6.55
N ASP A 41 -8.45 10.63 -6.23
CA ASP A 41 -8.21 12.00 -6.65
C ASP A 41 -6.94 12.59 -5.99
N ALA A 42 -6.68 12.30 -4.71
CA ALA A 42 -5.46 12.69 -4.02
C ALA A 42 -4.19 12.05 -4.62
N PHE A 43 -4.26 10.75 -4.97
CA PHE A 43 -3.18 10.08 -5.70
C PHE A 43 -2.92 10.75 -7.05
N ALA A 44 -3.99 11.01 -7.82
CA ALA A 44 -3.88 11.66 -9.13
C ALA A 44 -3.32 13.09 -9.02
N HIS A 45 -3.70 13.81 -7.96
CA HIS A 45 -3.17 15.14 -7.67
C HIS A 45 -1.65 15.10 -7.49
N GLY A 46 -1.13 14.26 -6.59
CA GLY A 46 0.30 14.16 -6.32
C GLY A 46 1.11 13.74 -7.55
N TYR A 47 0.58 12.76 -8.31
CA TYR A 47 1.20 12.33 -9.57
C TYR A 47 1.36 13.48 -10.58
N ASN A 48 0.28 14.24 -10.78
CA ASN A 48 0.29 15.33 -11.76
C ASN A 48 1.06 16.56 -11.27
N ALA A 49 1.13 16.80 -9.96
CA ALA A 49 1.91 17.89 -9.38
C ALA A 49 3.41 17.78 -9.75
N VAL A 50 4.00 16.60 -9.53
CA VAL A 50 5.41 16.34 -9.92
C VAL A 50 5.64 16.55 -11.42
N LEU A 51 4.69 16.13 -12.28
CA LEU A 51 4.79 16.36 -13.72
C LEU A 51 4.73 17.85 -14.09
N ARG A 52 4.01 18.68 -13.31
CA ARG A 52 3.96 20.14 -13.46
C ARG A 52 5.18 20.86 -12.88
N GLY A 53 6.04 20.17 -12.13
CA GLY A 53 7.33 20.69 -11.69
C GLY A 53 7.56 20.67 -10.18
N GLY A 54 6.59 20.27 -9.36
CA GLY A 54 6.75 20.18 -7.92
C GLY A 54 5.50 19.65 -7.23
N TYR A 55 5.66 19.01 -6.09
CA TYR A 55 4.56 18.55 -5.25
C TYR A 55 4.61 19.26 -3.90
N ASP A 56 3.53 19.96 -3.55
CA ASP A 56 3.34 20.56 -2.24
C ASP A 56 2.25 19.78 -1.47
N PRO A 57 2.59 19.06 -0.39
CA PRO A 57 1.60 18.33 0.40
C PRO A 57 0.58 19.24 1.12
N ALA A 58 0.82 20.56 1.20
CA ALA A 58 -0.13 21.51 1.76
C ALA A 58 -1.37 21.70 0.87
N GLU A 59 -1.29 21.36 -0.42
CA GLU A 59 -2.43 21.40 -1.36
C GLU A 59 -3.47 20.29 -1.09
N LEU A 60 -3.15 19.32 -0.23
CA LEU A 60 -4.05 18.23 0.15
C LEU A 60 -4.42 18.28 1.63
N PRO A 61 -5.67 17.90 1.99
CA PRO A 61 -6.04 17.66 3.38
C PRO A 61 -5.10 16.67 4.04
N ALA A 62 -4.82 16.90 5.32
CA ALA A 62 -3.86 16.16 6.12
C ALA A 62 -4.01 14.62 5.99
N GLY A 63 -5.24 14.11 6.13
CA GLY A 63 -5.60 12.69 5.98
C GLY A 63 -5.59 12.12 4.56
N LEU A 64 -5.20 12.91 3.54
CA LEU A 64 -5.05 12.49 2.14
C LEU A 64 -3.62 12.63 1.62
N ARG A 65 -2.72 13.29 2.36
CA ARG A 65 -1.33 13.55 1.94
C ARG A 65 -0.55 12.29 1.60
N GLY A 66 -0.76 11.19 2.33
CA GLY A 66 -0.09 9.92 2.05
C GLY A 66 -0.39 9.37 0.65
N PHE A 67 -1.63 9.50 0.18
CA PHE A 67 -2.00 9.12 -1.18
C PHE A 67 -1.37 10.06 -2.22
N GLY A 68 -1.30 11.36 -1.91
CA GLY A 68 -0.56 12.32 -2.72
C GLY A 68 0.92 11.97 -2.85
N TYR A 69 1.58 11.59 -1.75
CA TYR A 69 2.97 11.12 -1.78
C TYR A 69 3.15 9.83 -2.59
N GLU A 70 2.21 8.88 -2.51
CA GLU A 70 2.25 7.66 -3.32
C GLU A 70 2.19 8.00 -4.82
N GLY A 71 1.28 8.90 -5.21
CA GLY A 71 1.16 9.40 -6.59
C GLY A 71 2.41 10.16 -7.05
N ALA A 72 2.89 11.10 -6.24
CA ALA A 72 4.11 11.87 -6.49
C ALA A 72 5.32 10.95 -6.70
N ALA A 73 5.46 9.91 -5.86
CA ALA A 73 6.54 8.94 -5.96
C ALA A 73 6.48 8.12 -7.25
N MET A 74 5.29 7.78 -7.73
CA MET A 74 5.13 7.12 -9.04
C MET A 74 5.65 8.01 -10.17
N SER A 75 5.23 9.27 -10.25
CA SER A 75 5.72 10.20 -11.28
C SER A 75 7.21 10.51 -11.16
N SER A 76 7.73 10.71 -9.94
CA SER A 76 9.17 10.92 -9.70
C SER A 76 9.98 9.73 -10.18
N THR A 77 9.54 8.51 -9.88
CA THR A 77 10.20 7.28 -10.33
C THR A 77 10.13 7.10 -11.84
N LEU A 78 8.99 7.39 -12.48
CA LEU A 78 8.88 7.34 -13.95
C LEU A 78 9.87 8.31 -14.60
N LEU A 79 9.94 9.55 -14.12
CA LEU A 79 10.90 10.53 -14.62
C LEU A 79 12.34 10.10 -14.39
N ASP A 80 12.64 9.51 -13.22
CA ASP A 80 13.98 9.00 -12.92
C ASP A 80 14.40 7.83 -13.81
N LEU A 81 13.47 6.94 -14.15
CA LEU A 81 13.70 5.84 -15.09
C LEU A 81 13.93 6.37 -16.52
N MET A 82 13.12 7.33 -16.97
CA MET A 82 13.21 7.87 -18.33
C MET A 82 14.42 8.78 -18.55
N THR A 83 14.84 9.51 -17.52
CA THR A 83 16.00 10.41 -17.58
C THR A 83 17.28 9.79 -17.02
N VAL A 84 17.22 8.52 -16.61
CA VAL A 84 18.35 7.76 -16.05
C VAL A 84 19.03 8.50 -14.88
N SER A 85 18.27 9.28 -14.11
CA SER A 85 18.77 10.07 -12.97
C SER A 85 18.92 9.26 -11.68
N ARG A 86 18.96 7.92 -11.78
CA ARG A 86 19.33 7.01 -10.70
C ARG A 86 18.54 7.19 -9.39
N GLY A 87 17.26 7.55 -9.49
CA GLY A 87 16.37 7.71 -8.32
C GLY A 87 16.47 9.06 -7.60
N ARG A 88 17.15 10.06 -8.19
CA ARG A 88 17.33 11.38 -7.57
C ARG A 88 16.03 12.01 -7.10
N ARG A 89 14.98 12.06 -7.95
CA ARG A 89 13.71 12.71 -7.59
C ARG A 89 12.95 11.91 -6.54
N LEU A 90 13.03 10.58 -6.60
CA LEU A 90 12.42 9.74 -5.60
C LEU A 90 13.06 9.96 -4.22
N HIS A 91 14.38 10.12 -4.18
CA HIS A 91 15.10 10.42 -2.95
C HIS A 91 14.77 11.83 -2.43
N GLU A 92 14.84 12.86 -3.31
CA GLU A 92 14.45 14.24 -2.97
C GLU A 92 13.02 14.33 -2.42
N LEU A 93 12.08 13.55 -2.97
CA LEU A 93 10.70 13.46 -2.46
C LEU A 93 10.62 12.87 -1.06
N GLY A 94 11.57 12.02 -0.67
CA GLY A 94 11.65 11.39 0.65
C GLY A 94 12.28 12.27 1.73
N GLU A 95 12.82 13.43 1.37
CA GLU A 95 13.44 14.36 2.31
C GLU A 95 12.40 15.34 2.90
N GLY A 96 12.78 16.03 3.99
CA GLY A 96 11.93 17.04 4.62
C GLY A 96 10.58 16.47 5.09
N THR A 97 9.47 17.03 4.61
CA THR A 97 8.12 16.54 4.94
C THR A 97 7.84 15.14 4.38
N GLY A 98 8.56 14.72 3.34
CA GLY A 98 8.47 13.38 2.76
C GLY A 98 9.01 12.26 3.64
N ALA A 99 9.86 12.60 4.62
CA ALA A 99 10.45 11.64 5.55
C ALA A 99 9.40 10.93 6.42
N GLY A 100 8.19 11.49 6.54
CA GLY A 100 7.04 10.85 7.20
C GLY A 100 6.31 9.80 6.34
N TYR A 101 6.64 9.67 5.05
CA TYR A 101 5.90 8.84 4.08
C TYR A 101 6.73 7.75 3.36
N PRO A 102 7.77 7.14 3.96
CA PRO A 102 8.64 6.19 3.26
C PRO A 102 7.89 4.96 2.75
N HIS A 103 6.86 4.50 3.47
CA HIS A 103 6.02 3.38 3.06
C HIS A 103 5.33 3.68 1.72
N LEU A 104 4.66 4.83 1.63
CA LEU A 104 3.88 5.25 0.46
C LEU A 104 4.80 5.59 -0.72
N ILE A 105 5.97 6.19 -0.45
CA ILE A 105 6.95 6.51 -1.48
C ILE A 105 7.52 5.23 -2.12
N ASN A 106 7.90 4.23 -1.32
CA ASN A 106 8.38 2.95 -1.85
C ASN A 106 7.28 2.22 -2.66
N VAL A 107 6.03 2.24 -2.18
CA VAL A 107 4.89 1.69 -2.92
C VAL A 107 4.71 2.41 -4.26
N GLY A 108 4.67 3.75 -4.28
CA GLY A 108 4.52 4.55 -5.49
C GLY A 108 5.61 4.29 -6.52
N ALA A 109 6.86 4.09 -6.08
CA ALA A 109 7.93 3.65 -6.97
C ALA A 109 7.60 2.32 -7.66
N GLY A 110 6.99 1.37 -6.93
CA GLY A 110 6.50 0.10 -7.47
C GLY A 110 5.51 0.23 -8.62
N TRP A 111 4.58 1.18 -8.53
CA TRP A 111 3.63 1.50 -9.60
C TRP A 111 4.35 1.91 -10.89
N ALA A 112 5.38 2.76 -10.77
CA ALA A 112 6.15 3.23 -11.92
C ALA A 112 6.85 2.06 -12.64
N TYR A 113 7.47 1.15 -11.89
CA TYR A 113 8.07 -0.06 -12.44
C TYR A 113 7.08 -0.95 -13.17
N ALA A 114 5.90 -1.19 -12.57
CA ALA A 114 4.86 -2.00 -13.18
C ALA A 114 4.34 -1.37 -14.48
N ARG A 115 4.13 -0.05 -14.51
CA ARG A 115 3.73 0.69 -15.72
C ARG A 115 4.76 0.55 -16.83
N MET A 116 6.05 0.58 -16.50
CA MET A 116 7.15 0.40 -17.45
C MET A 116 7.44 -1.07 -17.79
N ARG A 117 6.70 -2.03 -17.21
CA ARG A 117 6.94 -3.49 -17.32
C ARG A 117 8.36 -3.89 -16.89
N LEU A 118 8.96 -3.09 -16.03
CA LEU A 118 10.24 -3.36 -15.40
C LEU A 118 9.99 -4.01 -14.03
N ARG A 119 11.04 -4.55 -13.41
CA ARG A 119 10.95 -4.97 -12.01
C ARG A 119 11.83 -4.07 -11.10
N PRO A 120 11.43 -3.85 -9.83
CA PRO A 120 11.93 -2.75 -9.00
C PRO A 120 13.27 -3.08 -8.34
N TRP A 121 14.39 -2.78 -9.01
CA TRP A 121 15.74 -2.92 -8.42
C TRP A 121 16.72 -1.79 -8.73
N TRP A 122 16.44 -0.90 -9.69
CA TRP A 122 17.44 0.07 -10.16
C TRP A 122 17.41 1.41 -9.41
N THR A 123 16.24 1.88 -9.01
CA THR A 123 16.00 3.24 -8.48
C THR A 123 15.71 3.26 -6.98
N VAL A 124 15.33 2.13 -6.39
CA VAL A 124 15.18 2.00 -4.94
C VAL A 124 16.53 1.53 -4.40
N ARG A 125 17.49 2.46 -4.34
CA ARG A 125 18.82 2.17 -3.83
C ARG A 125 18.76 1.89 -2.33
N PRO A 126 19.62 1.02 -1.79
CA PRO A 126 19.79 0.89 -0.35
C PRO A 126 20.15 2.26 0.23
N GLY A 127 19.27 2.84 1.03
CA GLY A 127 19.58 3.98 1.88
C GLY A 127 20.36 3.52 3.12
N THR A 128 21.06 4.44 3.76
CA THR A 128 21.70 4.20 5.07
C THR A 128 20.73 4.36 6.24
N ASP A 129 19.57 4.98 6.00
CA ASP A 129 18.49 5.09 6.97
C ASP A 129 17.61 3.83 6.91
N GLU A 130 17.49 3.16 8.06
CA GLU A 130 16.72 1.92 8.22
C GLU A 130 15.20 2.15 8.13
N GLN A 131 14.74 3.39 8.30
CA GLN A 131 13.32 3.76 8.29
C GLN A 131 12.94 4.64 7.10
N GLY A 132 13.94 5.12 6.34
CA GLY A 132 13.76 6.02 5.20
C GLY A 132 13.43 5.33 3.87
N VAL A 133 13.34 6.14 2.82
CA VAL A 133 13.16 5.66 1.44
C VAL A 133 14.35 4.81 1.03
N GLY A 134 14.09 3.62 0.49
CA GLY A 134 15.16 2.71 0.10
C GLY A 134 15.83 1.95 1.25
N SER A 135 15.29 1.99 2.47
CA SER A 135 15.80 1.11 3.53
C SER A 135 15.75 -0.36 3.09
N PRO A 136 16.70 -1.21 3.51
CA PRO A 136 16.81 -2.61 3.06
C PRO A 136 15.49 -3.38 3.15
N LEU A 137 14.70 -3.15 4.20
CA LEU A 137 13.42 -3.81 4.36
C LEU A 137 12.27 -3.09 3.64
N LEU A 138 12.18 -1.76 3.73
CA LEU A 138 11.03 -1.02 3.19
C LEU A 138 11.03 -0.98 1.67
N ARG A 139 12.18 -1.12 0.99
CA ARG A 139 12.22 -1.19 -0.48
C ARG A 139 11.42 -2.34 -1.08
N TRP A 140 11.17 -3.40 -0.31
CA TRP A 140 10.32 -4.51 -0.73
C TRP A 140 8.86 -4.07 -0.94
N LEU A 141 8.43 -2.96 -0.35
CA LEU A 141 7.13 -2.34 -0.65
C LEU A 141 7.01 -1.87 -2.11
N ALA A 142 8.11 -1.68 -2.83
CA ALA A 142 8.02 -1.46 -4.28
C ALA A 142 7.47 -2.69 -5.03
N TRP A 143 7.66 -3.91 -4.51
CA TRP A 143 7.01 -5.10 -5.06
C TRP A 143 5.54 -5.20 -4.66
N ASP A 144 5.15 -4.65 -3.50
CA ASP A 144 3.74 -4.49 -3.12
C ASP A 144 3.05 -3.54 -4.10
N GLY A 145 3.59 -2.33 -4.30
CA GLY A 145 3.06 -1.38 -5.29
C GLY A 145 3.04 -1.92 -6.72
N TRP A 146 4.03 -2.74 -7.09
CA TRP A 146 4.04 -3.43 -8.38
C TRP A 146 2.90 -4.45 -8.52
N GLY A 147 2.62 -5.21 -7.46
CA GLY A 147 1.48 -6.13 -7.38
C GLY A 147 0.14 -5.39 -7.43
N PHE A 148 0.03 -4.29 -6.68
CA PHE A 148 -1.14 -3.40 -6.70
C PHE A 148 -1.43 -2.92 -8.12
N HIS A 149 -0.44 -2.29 -8.79
CA HIS A 149 -0.63 -1.74 -10.12
C HIS A 149 -1.12 -2.81 -11.11
N ARG A 150 -0.52 -4.01 -11.07
CA ARG A 150 -0.98 -5.10 -11.95
C ARG A 150 -2.42 -5.51 -11.69
N ALA A 151 -2.80 -5.66 -10.42
CA ALA A 151 -4.16 -6.01 -10.05
C ALA A 151 -5.17 -4.92 -10.40
N PHE A 152 -4.78 -3.65 -10.24
CA PHE A 152 -5.62 -2.50 -10.53
C PHE A 152 -5.88 -2.32 -12.03
N PHE A 153 -4.86 -2.43 -12.88
CA PHE A 153 -4.99 -2.19 -14.32
C PHE A 153 -5.25 -3.46 -15.15
N THR A 154 -5.08 -4.66 -14.58
CA THR A 154 -5.41 -5.94 -15.24
C THR A 154 -6.21 -6.86 -14.30
N PRO A 155 -7.37 -6.40 -13.78
CA PRO A 155 -8.10 -7.09 -12.71
C PRO A 155 -8.55 -8.49 -13.11
N ARG A 156 -9.09 -8.70 -14.32
CA ARG A 156 -9.48 -10.03 -14.81
C ARG A 156 -8.32 -11.03 -14.74
N ARG A 157 -7.15 -10.61 -15.22
CA ARG A 157 -5.94 -11.46 -15.21
C ARG A 157 -5.49 -11.82 -13.80
N VAL A 158 -5.67 -10.94 -12.82
CA VAL A 158 -5.22 -11.18 -11.45
C VAL A 158 -6.28 -11.91 -10.62
N PHE A 159 -7.53 -11.46 -10.65
CA PHE A 159 -8.60 -11.94 -9.78
C PHE A 159 -9.44 -13.07 -10.37
N ALA A 160 -9.52 -13.23 -11.70
CA ALA A 160 -10.20 -14.36 -12.33
C ALA A 160 -9.22 -15.46 -12.77
N ASP A 161 -8.15 -15.09 -13.48
CA ASP A 161 -7.18 -16.07 -13.98
C ASP A 161 -6.09 -16.42 -12.96
N HIS A 162 -6.11 -15.76 -11.78
CA HIS A 162 -5.13 -15.95 -10.73
C HIS A 162 -3.67 -15.80 -11.19
N ALA A 163 -3.38 -14.96 -12.20
CA ALA A 163 -2.04 -14.86 -12.75
C ALA A 163 -1.02 -14.43 -11.67
N PRO A 164 0.04 -15.20 -11.43
CA PRO A 164 0.94 -14.93 -10.32
C PRO A 164 1.89 -13.75 -10.59
N GLY A 165 2.46 -13.21 -9.52
CA GLY A 165 3.70 -12.43 -9.55
C GLY A 165 4.94 -13.33 -9.73
N PRO A 166 6.14 -12.74 -9.92
CA PRO A 166 7.38 -13.49 -10.01
C PRO A 166 7.58 -14.39 -8.76
N PRO A 167 7.99 -15.66 -8.90
CA PRO A 167 7.98 -16.63 -7.79
C PRO A 167 8.62 -16.15 -6.48
N ARG A 168 9.79 -15.51 -6.55
CA ARG A 168 10.56 -15.08 -5.37
C ARG A 168 9.89 -13.97 -4.55
N VAL A 169 8.99 -13.19 -5.16
CA VAL A 169 8.32 -12.01 -4.55
C VAL A 169 6.81 -12.13 -4.62
N ARG A 170 6.30 -13.33 -4.93
CA ARG A 170 4.88 -13.58 -5.18
C ARG A 170 4.01 -13.15 -3.99
N ARG A 171 4.43 -13.48 -2.76
CA ARG A 171 3.71 -13.12 -1.53
C ARG A 171 3.53 -11.62 -1.37
N ILE A 172 4.59 -10.86 -1.67
CA ILE A 172 4.59 -9.39 -1.61
C ILE A 172 3.68 -8.81 -2.72
N CYS A 173 3.75 -9.38 -3.92
CA CYS A 173 2.84 -8.99 -5.01
C CYS A 173 1.38 -9.31 -4.69
N ASP A 174 1.11 -10.43 -4.01
CA ASP A 174 -0.25 -10.83 -3.59
C ASP A 174 -0.78 -9.91 -2.49
N GLN A 175 0.07 -9.39 -1.60
CA GLN A 175 -0.31 -8.31 -0.68
C GLN A 175 -0.73 -7.04 -1.43
N GLY A 176 0.05 -6.63 -2.43
CA GLY A 176 -0.32 -5.50 -3.29
C GLY A 176 -1.64 -5.75 -4.03
N ALA A 177 -1.84 -6.96 -4.55
CA ALA A 177 -3.09 -7.35 -5.20
C ALA A 177 -4.29 -7.32 -4.23
N GLY A 178 -4.10 -7.71 -2.97
CA GLY A 178 -5.11 -7.60 -1.93
C GLY A 178 -5.52 -6.16 -1.64
N ARG A 179 -4.55 -5.22 -1.63
CA ARG A 179 -4.87 -3.79 -1.52
C ARG A 179 -5.71 -3.31 -2.72
N ALA A 180 -5.38 -3.72 -3.94
CA ALA A 180 -6.18 -3.38 -5.12
C ALA A 180 -7.58 -4.03 -5.08
N LEU A 181 -7.70 -5.23 -4.49
CA LEU A 181 -8.98 -5.93 -4.34
C LEU A 181 -9.99 -5.11 -3.52
N TRP A 182 -9.53 -4.36 -2.51
CA TRP A 182 -10.38 -3.44 -1.75
C TRP A 182 -11.12 -2.45 -2.66
N PHE A 183 -10.42 -1.88 -3.65
CA PHE A 183 -11.02 -0.98 -4.63
C PHE A 183 -11.86 -1.74 -5.66
N TYR A 184 -11.36 -2.88 -6.15
CA TYR A 184 -12.03 -3.70 -7.17
C TYR A 184 -13.41 -4.21 -6.70
N ALA A 185 -13.51 -4.61 -5.44
CA ALA A 185 -14.73 -5.13 -4.85
C ALA A 185 -15.63 -4.05 -4.24
N GLY A 186 -15.27 -2.77 -4.33
CA GLY A 186 -16.04 -1.66 -3.77
C GLY A 186 -16.08 -1.65 -2.24
N ALA A 187 -14.98 -2.08 -1.59
CA ALA A 187 -14.86 -2.20 -0.14
C ALA A 187 -15.95 -3.08 0.52
N ASP A 188 -16.48 -4.06 -0.22
CA ASP A 188 -17.53 -4.98 0.22
C ASP A 188 -16.93 -6.30 0.75
N PRO A 189 -17.14 -6.66 2.03
CA PRO A 189 -16.57 -7.87 2.63
C PRO A 189 -16.94 -9.19 1.94
N ASP A 190 -18.16 -9.29 1.41
CA ASP A 190 -18.67 -10.54 0.82
C ASP A 190 -18.02 -10.75 -0.55
N ARG A 191 -18.01 -9.72 -1.41
CA ARG A 191 -17.32 -9.78 -2.70
C ARG A 191 -15.83 -10.04 -2.55
N ILE A 192 -15.19 -9.42 -1.55
CA ILE A 192 -13.78 -9.67 -1.24
C ILE A 192 -13.57 -11.15 -0.86
N GLY A 193 -14.42 -11.67 0.04
CA GLY A 193 -14.39 -13.06 0.46
C GLY A 193 -14.53 -14.03 -0.71
N ASP A 194 -15.50 -13.80 -1.59
CA ASP A 194 -15.75 -14.62 -2.78
C ASP A 194 -14.54 -14.66 -3.71
N VAL A 195 -13.93 -13.50 -3.99
CA VAL A 195 -12.72 -13.42 -4.83
C VAL A 195 -11.57 -14.18 -4.17
N ILE A 196 -11.28 -13.95 -2.88
CA ILE A 196 -10.16 -14.62 -2.21
C ILE A 196 -10.38 -16.13 -2.11
N ASN A 197 -11.62 -16.60 -1.94
CA ASN A 197 -11.95 -18.02 -1.91
C ASN A 197 -11.65 -18.73 -3.24
N GLY A 198 -11.66 -18.03 -4.36
CA GLY A 198 -11.24 -18.55 -5.67
C GLY A 198 -9.74 -18.82 -5.79
N PHE A 199 -8.90 -18.12 -5.02
CA PHE A 199 -7.44 -18.27 -5.12
C PHE A 199 -6.93 -19.58 -4.51
N PRO A 200 -5.76 -20.08 -4.96
CA PRO A 200 -5.03 -21.14 -4.26
C PRO A 200 -4.80 -20.78 -2.78
N GLY A 201 -5.07 -21.71 -1.87
CA GLY A 201 -5.04 -21.49 -0.42
C GLY A 201 -3.74 -20.85 0.09
N VAL A 202 -2.60 -21.19 -0.52
CA VAL A 202 -1.27 -20.64 -0.16
C VAL A 202 -1.10 -19.14 -0.43
N ARG A 203 -1.96 -18.53 -1.26
CA ARG A 203 -1.93 -17.10 -1.62
C ARG A 203 -2.93 -16.24 -0.86
N ARG A 204 -3.99 -16.85 -0.31
CA ARG A 204 -5.07 -16.16 0.42
C ARG A 204 -4.59 -15.33 1.61
N PRO A 205 -3.61 -15.78 2.43
CA PRO A 205 -3.17 -14.99 3.57
C PRO A 205 -2.58 -13.64 3.19
N ASP A 206 -1.82 -13.58 2.09
CA ASP A 206 -1.21 -12.34 1.61
C ASP A 206 -2.25 -11.37 1.05
N LEU A 207 -3.26 -11.88 0.32
CA LEU A 207 -4.40 -11.08 -0.15
C LEU A 207 -5.16 -10.45 1.02
N TRP A 208 -5.46 -11.23 2.07
CA TRP A 208 -6.13 -10.71 3.27
C TRP A 208 -5.31 -9.63 3.99
N ALA A 209 -3.98 -9.80 4.07
CA ALA A 209 -3.11 -8.76 4.61
C ALA A 209 -3.17 -7.47 3.78
N GLY A 210 -3.20 -7.60 2.45
CA GLY A 210 -3.37 -6.46 1.54
C GLY A 210 -4.70 -5.73 1.70
N VAL A 211 -5.80 -6.49 1.76
CA VAL A 211 -7.15 -5.95 1.96
C VAL A 211 -7.22 -5.16 3.27
N ALA A 212 -6.73 -5.73 4.37
CA ALA A 212 -6.76 -5.08 5.68
C ALA A 212 -5.92 -3.81 5.74
N LEU A 213 -4.77 -3.81 5.06
CA LEU A 213 -3.94 -2.61 4.88
C LEU A 213 -4.72 -1.51 4.16
N ALA A 214 -5.37 -1.81 3.03
CA ALA A 214 -6.17 -0.82 2.31
C ALA A 214 -7.39 -0.35 3.13
N ALA A 215 -8.10 -1.26 3.80
CA ALA A 215 -9.24 -0.93 4.65
C ALA A 215 -8.85 0.01 5.79
N ALA A 216 -7.78 -0.31 6.52
CA ALA A 216 -7.30 0.48 7.64
C ALA A 216 -6.66 1.81 7.21
N TYR A 217 -5.96 1.83 6.07
CA TYR A 217 -5.29 3.05 5.62
C TYR A 217 -6.29 4.07 5.06
N THR A 218 -7.26 3.62 4.26
CA THR A 218 -8.31 4.49 3.68
C THR A 218 -9.31 4.97 4.73
N GLY A 219 -9.61 4.12 5.73
CA GLY A 219 -10.65 4.41 6.73
C GLY A 219 -12.05 4.51 6.13
N ALA A 220 -12.28 3.85 4.98
CA ALA A 220 -13.48 4.04 4.17
C ALA A 220 -14.73 3.31 4.67
N GLN A 221 -14.59 2.33 5.57
CA GLN A 221 -15.70 1.54 6.09
C GLN A 221 -15.81 1.64 7.61
N PRO A 222 -17.04 1.61 8.17
CA PRO A 222 -17.26 1.68 9.61
C PRO A 222 -16.88 0.37 10.30
N PRO A 223 -16.67 0.37 11.63
CA PRO A 223 -16.26 -0.81 12.39
C PRO A 223 -17.14 -2.05 12.19
N GLY A 224 -18.46 -1.89 12.03
CA GLY A 224 -19.37 -3.01 11.81
C GLY A 224 -19.11 -3.77 10.51
N VAL A 225 -18.80 -3.07 9.42
CA VAL A 225 -18.43 -3.68 8.13
C VAL A 225 -17.05 -4.34 8.23
N LEU A 226 -16.13 -3.74 8.99
CA LEU A 226 -14.82 -4.33 9.23
C LEU A 226 -14.86 -5.56 10.14
N ALA A 227 -15.86 -5.67 11.02
CA ALA A 227 -16.13 -6.89 11.76
C ALA A 227 -16.61 -8.01 10.82
N ALA A 228 -17.50 -7.73 9.86
CA ALA A 228 -17.89 -8.71 8.84
C ALA A 228 -16.68 -9.15 7.98
N LEU A 229 -15.81 -8.22 7.60
CA LEU A 229 -14.54 -8.52 6.92
C LEU A 229 -13.64 -9.45 7.75
N ALA A 230 -13.57 -9.21 9.06
CA ALA A 230 -12.83 -10.03 10.00
C ALA A 230 -13.37 -11.45 10.09
N GLU A 231 -14.68 -11.64 10.12
CA GLU A 231 -15.34 -12.96 10.12
C GLU A 231 -15.05 -13.73 8.83
N ARG A 232 -15.15 -13.06 7.66
CA ARG A 232 -14.78 -13.67 6.37
C ARG A 232 -13.30 -14.11 6.32
N ALA A 233 -12.45 -13.46 7.09
CA ALA A 233 -11.03 -13.77 7.22
C ALA A 233 -10.68 -14.61 8.45
N ALA A 234 -11.63 -15.34 9.06
CA ALA A 234 -11.42 -16.07 10.32
C ALA A 234 -10.18 -16.98 10.32
N ALA A 235 -9.93 -17.73 9.25
CA ALA A 235 -8.75 -18.59 9.10
C ALA A 235 -7.42 -17.82 8.90
N HIS A 236 -7.49 -16.49 8.72
CA HIS A 236 -6.39 -15.62 8.35
C HIS A 236 -6.29 -14.37 9.24
N ARG A 237 -6.90 -14.38 10.43
CA ARG A 237 -6.97 -13.21 11.35
C ARG A 237 -5.62 -12.57 11.64
N ALA A 238 -4.57 -13.36 11.85
CA ALA A 238 -3.23 -12.83 12.08
C ALA A 238 -2.70 -12.04 10.86
N HIS A 239 -2.98 -12.49 9.64
CA HIS A 239 -2.57 -11.78 8.42
C HIS A 239 -3.40 -10.52 8.21
N LEU A 240 -4.70 -10.57 8.50
CA LEU A 240 -5.59 -9.42 8.50
C LEU A 240 -5.08 -8.33 9.48
N ALA A 241 -4.79 -8.71 10.72
CA ALA A 241 -4.25 -7.80 11.73
C ALA A 241 -2.89 -7.23 11.31
N GLN A 242 -1.99 -8.04 10.75
CA GLN A 242 -0.71 -7.57 10.21
C GLN A 242 -0.90 -6.49 9.15
N GLY A 243 -1.86 -6.65 8.24
CA GLY A 243 -2.18 -5.63 7.23
C GLY A 243 -2.58 -4.30 7.86
N ALA A 244 -3.49 -4.34 8.83
CA ALA A 244 -3.92 -3.15 9.56
C ALA A 244 -2.78 -2.50 10.39
N VAL A 245 -1.83 -3.29 10.90
CA VAL A 245 -0.62 -2.79 11.57
C VAL A 245 0.25 -1.96 10.63
N PHE A 246 0.41 -2.37 9.37
CA PHE A 246 1.14 -1.56 8.38
C PHE A 246 0.46 -0.21 8.13
N ALA A 247 -0.87 -0.17 8.08
CA ALA A 247 -1.61 1.10 7.97
C ALA A 247 -1.39 1.97 9.20
N ALA A 248 -1.46 1.37 10.40
CA ALA A 248 -1.22 2.07 11.66
C ALA A 248 0.19 2.66 11.70
N LYS A 249 1.22 1.89 11.34
CA LYS A 249 2.61 2.36 11.30
C LYS A 249 2.79 3.53 10.34
N ALA A 250 2.23 3.44 9.13
CA ALA A 250 2.33 4.51 8.14
C ALA A 250 1.69 5.81 8.63
N HIS A 251 0.47 5.74 9.17
CA HIS A 251 -0.23 6.92 9.70
C HIS A 251 0.47 7.50 10.94
N VAL A 252 0.88 6.66 11.91
CA VAL A 252 1.63 7.11 13.10
C VAL A 252 2.95 7.78 12.73
N LEU A 253 3.69 7.23 11.76
CA LEU A 253 4.96 7.81 11.31
C LEU A 253 4.76 9.19 10.65
N SER A 254 3.70 9.33 9.85
CA SER A 254 3.38 10.60 9.19
C SER A 254 2.82 11.68 10.11
N GLY A 255 2.42 11.32 11.33
CA GLY A 255 1.69 12.20 12.24
C GLY A 255 0.21 12.40 11.90
N GLU A 256 -0.27 11.83 10.79
CA GLU A 256 -1.63 11.98 10.29
C GLU A 256 -2.44 10.71 10.59
N MET A 257 -3.33 10.74 11.58
CA MET A 257 -4.18 9.60 11.94
C MET A 257 -5.67 9.96 11.86
N PRO A 258 -6.31 9.81 10.69
CA PRO A 258 -7.74 10.06 10.54
C PRO A 258 -8.58 9.15 11.45
N GLY A 259 -9.71 9.66 11.95
CA GLY A 259 -10.59 8.93 12.87
C GLY A 259 -11.09 7.58 12.33
N GLY A 260 -11.47 7.54 11.05
CA GLY A 260 -11.87 6.30 10.36
C GLY A 260 -10.74 5.26 10.31
N SER A 261 -9.52 5.70 10.01
CA SER A 261 -8.33 4.83 10.01
C SER A 261 -8.01 4.30 11.40
N ALA A 262 -8.08 5.16 12.44
CA ALA A 262 -7.87 4.74 13.82
C ALA A 262 -8.92 3.71 14.29
N ALA A 263 -10.19 3.92 13.90
CA ALA A 263 -11.27 2.98 14.19
C ALA A 263 -11.08 1.64 13.47
N ALA A 264 -10.65 1.69 12.20
CA ALA A 264 -10.38 0.50 11.40
C ALA A 264 -9.20 -0.33 11.95
N VAL A 265 -8.12 0.32 12.36
CA VAL A 265 -7.01 -0.36 13.04
C VAL A 265 -7.49 -1.06 14.32
N ARG A 266 -8.30 -0.40 15.15
CA ARG A 266 -8.86 -1.01 16.35
C ARG A 266 -9.73 -2.23 16.03
N ALA A 267 -10.64 -2.10 15.05
CA ALA A 267 -11.53 -3.19 14.66
C ALA A 267 -10.76 -4.43 14.15
N LEU A 268 -9.68 -4.22 13.39
CA LEU A 268 -8.95 -5.31 12.74
C LEU A 268 -7.84 -5.91 13.61
N THR A 269 -7.26 -5.13 14.53
CA THR A 269 -6.14 -5.58 15.37
C THR A 269 -6.50 -5.86 16.84
N GLY A 270 -7.62 -5.32 17.33
CA GLY A 270 -8.02 -5.36 18.73
C GLY A 270 -7.30 -4.32 19.62
N VAL A 271 -6.39 -3.51 19.07
CA VAL A 271 -5.61 -2.52 19.83
C VAL A 271 -5.60 -1.15 19.15
N GLY A 272 -5.23 -0.11 19.90
CA GLY A 272 -5.07 1.25 19.36
C GLY A 272 -3.89 1.39 18.38
N PRO A 273 -3.92 2.39 17.47
CA PRO A 273 -2.88 2.57 16.46
C PRO A 273 -1.45 2.69 16.99
N GLY A 274 -1.26 3.32 18.15
CA GLY A 274 0.07 3.43 18.77
C GLY A 274 0.66 2.08 19.20
N ILE A 275 -0.17 1.16 19.71
CA ILE A 275 0.28 -0.21 20.05
C ILE A 275 0.59 -0.99 18.77
N ALA A 276 -0.32 -0.91 17.79
CA ALA A 276 -0.14 -1.58 16.51
C ALA A 276 1.14 -1.13 15.80
N ALA A 277 1.42 0.18 15.75
CA ALA A 277 2.65 0.73 15.17
C ALA A 277 3.91 0.21 15.88
N ARG A 278 3.89 0.11 17.23
CA ARG A 278 5.01 -0.46 17.99
C ARG A 278 5.28 -1.91 17.64
N TRP A 279 4.27 -2.73 17.35
CA TRP A 279 4.53 -4.10 16.88
C TRP A 279 5.29 -4.13 15.55
N ALA A 280 5.04 -3.17 14.65
CA ALA A 280 5.81 -3.04 13.42
C ALA A 280 7.26 -2.62 13.71
N ASP A 281 7.46 -1.71 14.66
CA ASP A 281 8.79 -1.22 15.05
C ASP A 281 9.63 -2.30 15.74
N ASP A 282 9.05 -3.00 16.71
CA ASP A 282 9.73 -4.09 17.43
C ASP A 282 10.11 -5.23 16.46
N ALA A 283 9.20 -5.58 15.53
CA ALA A 283 9.47 -6.60 14.54
C ALA A 283 10.52 -6.15 13.50
N LEU A 284 10.54 -4.86 13.15
CA LEU A 284 11.56 -4.28 12.27
C LEU A 284 12.92 -4.31 12.94
N ALA A 285 13.00 -3.88 14.21
CA ALA A 285 14.22 -3.90 15.01
C ALA A 285 14.79 -5.31 15.14
N ALA A 286 13.93 -6.32 15.37
CA ALA A 286 14.34 -7.73 15.40
C ALA A 286 14.81 -8.28 14.04
N SER A 287 14.55 -7.58 12.94
CA SER A 287 14.96 -7.96 11.58
C SER A 287 16.25 -7.25 11.11
N ILE A 288 16.78 -6.31 11.89
CA ILE A 288 18.03 -5.59 11.59
C ILE A 288 19.20 -6.59 11.49
N GLY A 289 20.07 -6.38 10.51
CA GLY A 289 21.20 -7.28 10.23
C GLY A 289 20.81 -8.59 9.51
N GLY A 290 19.51 -8.83 9.29
CA GLY A 290 19.03 -9.94 8.47
C GLY A 290 19.31 -9.76 6.97
N PRO A 291 19.16 -10.84 6.18
CA PRO A 291 19.40 -10.77 4.75
C PRO A 291 18.34 -9.91 4.06
N ASP A 292 18.80 -8.94 3.30
CA ASP A 292 17.98 -8.08 2.47
C ASP A 292 17.36 -8.87 1.29
N SER A 293 16.21 -9.47 1.58
CA SER A 293 15.59 -10.52 0.79
C SER A 293 14.08 -10.56 1.01
N PRO A 294 13.31 -11.20 0.10
CA PRO A 294 11.88 -11.43 0.34
C PRO A 294 11.61 -12.22 1.63
N ALA A 295 12.55 -13.08 2.04
CA ALA A 295 12.45 -13.83 3.29
C ALA A 295 12.60 -12.92 4.52
N GLY A 296 13.51 -11.94 4.48
CA GLY A 296 13.64 -10.92 5.53
C GLY A 296 12.36 -10.10 5.69
N TYR A 297 11.76 -9.67 4.57
CA TYR A 297 10.47 -8.99 4.57
C TYR A 297 9.34 -9.85 5.16
N GLU A 298 9.31 -11.15 4.84
CA GLU A 298 8.36 -12.07 5.47
C GLU A 298 8.63 -12.28 6.96
N GLY A 299 9.90 -12.25 7.39
CA GLY A 299 10.29 -12.29 8.80
C GLY A 299 9.68 -11.14 9.59
N TRP A 300 9.77 -9.91 9.07
CA TRP A 300 9.13 -8.73 9.69
C TRP A 300 7.60 -8.89 9.81
N ARG A 301 6.94 -9.31 8.73
CA ARG A 301 5.50 -9.60 8.74
C ARG A 301 5.15 -10.69 9.75
N GLY A 302 5.98 -11.73 9.85
CA GLY A 302 5.85 -12.81 10.82
C GLY A 302 5.96 -12.34 12.26
N GLY A 303 6.92 -11.46 12.56
CA GLY A 303 7.09 -10.85 13.89
C GLY A 303 5.85 -10.09 14.35
N ILE A 304 5.23 -9.31 13.45
CA ILE A 304 3.98 -8.60 13.73
C ILE A 304 2.85 -9.58 14.04
N ARG A 305 2.68 -10.64 13.23
CA ARG A 305 1.66 -11.66 13.46
C ARG A 305 1.86 -12.34 14.81
N HIS A 306 3.10 -12.66 15.17
CA HIS A 306 3.43 -13.25 16.46
C HIS A 306 3.10 -12.31 17.64
N ALA A 307 3.40 -11.01 17.52
CA ALA A 307 3.03 -10.02 18.52
C ALA A 307 1.51 -9.93 18.72
N TRP A 308 0.74 -9.89 17.62
CA TRP A 308 -0.72 -9.88 17.67
C TRP A 308 -1.30 -11.13 18.36
N THR A 309 -0.81 -12.33 18.00
CA THR A 309 -1.27 -13.59 18.60
C THR A 309 -1.06 -13.59 20.11
N ARG A 310 0.14 -13.22 20.59
CA ARG A 310 0.45 -13.16 22.03
C ARG A 310 -0.45 -12.19 22.79
N THR A 311 -0.82 -11.06 22.18
CA THR A 311 -1.72 -10.10 22.83
C THR A 311 -3.15 -10.62 22.93
N ASN A 312 -3.66 -11.28 21.88
CA ASN A 312 -5.02 -11.82 21.88
C ASN A 312 -5.17 -13.01 22.84
N GLU A 313 -4.17 -13.90 22.91
CA GLU A 313 -4.16 -15.01 23.88
C GLU A 313 -4.27 -14.51 25.33
N ARG A 314 -3.58 -13.42 25.67
CA ARG A 314 -3.65 -12.80 27.01
C ARG A 314 -5.01 -12.19 27.31
N GLN A 315 -5.74 -11.71 26.29
CA GLN A 315 -7.08 -11.13 26.45
C GLN A 315 -8.18 -12.20 26.59
N THR A 316 -7.95 -13.42 26.10
CA THR A 316 -8.89 -14.55 26.26
C THR A 316 -8.76 -15.31 27.59
N VAL A 317 -7.64 -15.14 28.31
CA VAL A 317 -7.34 -15.86 29.56
C VAL A 317 -7.59 -15.01 30.81
N GLY A 318 -7.75 -13.69 30.67
CA GLY A 318 -8.06 -12.76 31.76
C GLY A 318 -9.48 -12.24 31.68
#